data_AF-A0A9E3BZA1-F1
#
_entry.id   AF-A0A9E3BZA1-F1
#
_cell.length_a   1.000
_cell.length_b   1.000
_cell.length_c   1.000
_cell.angle_alpha   90.00
_cell.angle_beta   90.00
_cell.angle_gamma   90.00
#
_symmetry.space_group_name_H-M   'P 1'
#
loop_
_entity.id
_entity.type
_entity.pdbx_description
1 polymer ?
#
loop_
_entity_poly.entity_id
_entity_poly.type
_entity_poly.pdbx_seq_one_letter_code
_entity_poly.pdbx_strand_id
1 'polypeptide(L)'
;MNTQVTNIVEQAVLEKMRAREAFTALDISNALKADRYPVRHGEVAEAVRDIYGSGAMGYYDYDRRLIDVVADGGAKKTQAFLYLHTETREREYTARSQESLPPVPDDQARDLSDCAAASPLPLLPRPQGRQRRPKVPRTGQGRRDGALPVPRALVERLGWTEGMSLALRCESGQMQIAPRPPILGESEVRVWGGRRVRVCKNKLQRGGLTADNVTVEVTTDGSLRLKTKEG
;
A
#
# COMPACT_ATOMS: atom_id res chain seq x y z
N MET A 1 -9.35 -1.19 7.99
CA MET A 1 -9.96 -2.23 7.17
C MET A 1 -9.55 -3.60 7.64
N ASN A 2 -10.53 -4.50 7.73
CA ASN A 2 -10.29 -5.92 7.96
C ASN A 2 -9.73 -6.53 6.65
N THR A 3 -8.53 -7.10 6.69
CA THR A 3 -7.80 -7.57 5.49
C THR A 3 -8.61 -8.62 4.71
N GLN A 4 -9.43 -9.41 5.39
CA GLN A 4 -10.29 -10.43 4.78
C GLN A 4 -11.42 -9.80 3.93
N VAL A 5 -12.07 -8.75 4.45
CA VAL A 5 -13.11 -8.02 3.70
C VAL A 5 -12.53 -7.38 2.44
N THR A 6 -11.29 -6.88 2.52
CA THR A 6 -10.60 -6.31 1.36
C THR A 6 -10.38 -7.36 0.28
N ASN A 7 -9.89 -8.55 0.64
CA ASN A 7 -9.64 -9.64 -0.33
C ASN A 7 -10.92 -10.10 -1.03
N ILE A 8 -12.02 -10.23 -0.29
CA ILE A 8 -13.32 -10.65 -0.84
C ILE A 8 -13.86 -9.61 -1.80
N VAL A 9 -13.77 -8.32 -1.44
CA VAL A 9 -14.17 -7.22 -2.32
C VAL A 9 -13.27 -7.15 -3.55
N GLU A 10 -11.95 -7.31 -3.40
CA GLU A 10 -11.01 -7.37 -4.53
C GLU A 10 -11.37 -8.49 -5.51
N GLN A 11 -11.74 -9.67 -5.01
CA GLN A 11 -12.16 -10.79 -5.86
C GLN A 11 -13.47 -10.49 -6.60
N ALA A 12 -14.49 -9.99 -5.91
CA ALA A 12 -15.77 -9.64 -6.53
C ALA A 12 -15.61 -8.54 -7.60
N VAL A 13 -14.76 -7.56 -7.33
CA VAL A 13 -14.41 -6.50 -8.29
C VAL A 13 -13.64 -7.07 -9.48
N LEU A 14 -12.68 -7.96 -9.24
CA LEU A 14 -11.94 -8.64 -10.31
C LEU A 14 -12.85 -9.42 -11.25
N GLU A 15 -13.82 -10.16 -10.70
CA GLU A 15 -14.79 -10.93 -11.49
C GLU A 15 -15.64 -10.02 -12.38
N LYS A 16 -16.12 -8.89 -11.85
CA LYS A 16 -16.85 -7.88 -12.63
C LYS A 16 -15.98 -7.25 -13.72
N MET A 17 -14.74 -6.92 -13.40
CA MET A 17 -13.78 -6.37 -14.38
C MET A 17 -13.50 -7.36 -15.52
N ARG A 18 -13.30 -8.65 -15.20
CA ARG A 18 -13.11 -9.72 -16.20
C ARG A 18 -14.32 -9.90 -17.10
N ALA A 19 -15.53 -9.76 -16.56
CA ALA A 19 -16.77 -9.81 -17.31
C ALA A 19 -17.07 -8.54 -18.13
N ARG A 20 -16.25 -7.48 -17.99
CA ARG A 20 -16.48 -6.15 -18.60
C ARG A 20 -17.84 -5.54 -18.21
N GLU A 21 -18.34 -5.85 -17.03
CA GLU A 21 -19.63 -5.36 -16.54
C GLU A 21 -19.46 -4.02 -15.82
N ALA A 22 -20.38 -3.08 -16.06
CA ALA A 22 -20.46 -1.87 -15.25
C ALA A 22 -21.04 -2.20 -13.86
N PHE A 23 -20.46 -1.64 -12.80
CA PHE A 23 -20.88 -1.92 -11.43
C PHE A 23 -20.73 -0.71 -10.50
N THR A 24 -21.51 -0.72 -9.43
CA THR A 24 -21.41 0.21 -8.30
C THR A 24 -20.93 -0.53 -7.05
N ALA A 25 -20.51 0.22 -6.02
CA ALA A 25 -20.21 -0.37 -4.72
C ALA A 25 -21.43 -1.06 -4.06
N LEU A 26 -22.65 -0.68 -4.47
CA LEU A 26 -23.88 -1.31 -4.00
C LEU A 26 -24.06 -2.69 -4.62
N ASP A 27 -23.77 -2.84 -5.92
CA ASP A 27 -23.84 -4.13 -6.62
C ASP A 27 -22.90 -5.16 -5.99
N ILE A 28 -21.66 -4.75 -5.72
CA ILE A 28 -20.68 -5.58 -5.02
C ILE A 28 -21.17 -5.93 -3.61
N SER A 29 -21.69 -4.94 -2.87
CA SER A 29 -22.20 -5.21 -1.52
C SER A 29 -23.39 -6.17 -1.51
N ASN A 30 -24.28 -6.08 -2.51
CA ASN A 30 -25.45 -6.94 -2.61
C ASN A 30 -25.06 -8.36 -3.03
N ALA A 31 -24.12 -8.51 -3.97
CA ALA A 31 -23.57 -9.81 -4.33
C ALA A 31 -22.95 -10.53 -3.12
N LEU A 32 -22.10 -9.83 -2.37
CA LEU A 32 -21.47 -10.40 -1.18
C LEU A 32 -22.47 -10.77 -0.08
N LYS A 33 -23.53 -9.97 0.11
CA LYS A 33 -24.60 -10.30 1.07
C LYS A 33 -25.43 -11.49 0.61
N ALA A 34 -25.68 -11.64 -0.69
CA ALA A 34 -26.36 -12.81 -1.25
C ALA A 34 -25.55 -14.09 -0.98
N ASP A 35 -24.22 -14.00 -1.05
CA ASP A 35 -23.29 -15.07 -0.69
C ASP A 35 -23.07 -15.25 0.83
N ARG A 36 -23.87 -14.55 1.64
CA ARG A 36 -23.88 -14.57 3.12
C ARG A 36 -22.62 -14.04 3.79
N TYR A 37 -21.87 -13.17 3.12
CA TYR A 37 -20.76 -12.47 3.76
C TYR A 37 -21.27 -11.34 4.68
N PRO A 38 -20.78 -11.24 5.94
CA PRO A 38 -21.19 -10.21 6.89
C PRO A 38 -20.51 -8.86 6.61
N VAL A 39 -20.68 -8.32 5.40
CA VAL A 39 -20.05 -7.06 4.98
C VAL A 39 -21.01 -5.89 5.06
N ARG A 40 -20.52 -4.75 5.57
CA ARG A 40 -21.27 -3.49 5.53
C ARG A 40 -21.00 -2.77 4.21
N HIS A 41 -22.03 -2.13 3.66
CA HIS A 41 -21.89 -1.35 2.42
C HIS A 41 -20.80 -0.28 2.54
N GLY A 42 -20.67 0.38 3.70
CA GLY A 42 -19.62 1.37 3.94
C GLY A 42 -18.20 0.82 3.78
N GLU A 43 -17.95 -0.42 4.24
CA GLU A 43 -16.65 -1.08 4.12
C GLU A 43 -16.35 -1.47 2.67
N VAL A 44 -17.36 -1.97 1.96
CA VAL A 44 -17.25 -2.28 0.52
C VAL A 44 -17.00 -1.00 -0.28
N ALA A 45 -17.74 0.07 -0.02
CA ALA A 45 -17.59 1.34 -0.72
C ALA A 45 -16.23 2.01 -0.47
N GLU A 46 -15.66 1.86 0.72
CA GLU A 46 -14.30 2.30 1.03
C GLU A 46 -13.28 1.44 0.26
N ALA A 47 -13.44 0.11 0.27
CA ALA A 47 -12.51 -0.81 -0.39
C ALA A 47 -12.49 -0.61 -1.92
N VAL A 48 -13.66 -0.49 -2.55
CA VAL A 48 -13.77 -0.21 -3.99
C VAL A 48 -13.11 1.14 -4.35
N ARG A 49 -13.27 2.16 -3.49
CA ARG A 49 -12.60 3.47 -3.67
C ARG A 49 -11.08 3.35 -3.59
N ASP A 50 -10.57 2.58 -2.63
CA ASP A 50 -9.14 2.34 -2.47
C ASP A 50 -8.55 1.56 -3.66
N ILE A 51 -9.29 0.57 -4.17
CA ILE A 51 -8.91 -0.17 -5.39
C ILE A 51 -8.81 0.78 -6.57
N TYR A 52 -9.82 1.61 -6.83
CA TYR A 52 -9.76 2.61 -7.89
C TYR A 52 -8.59 3.59 -7.70
N GLY A 53 -8.43 4.12 -6.47
CA GLY A 53 -7.36 5.07 -6.12
C GLY A 53 -5.94 4.50 -6.27
N SER A 54 -5.79 3.17 -6.21
CA SER A 54 -4.51 2.50 -6.48
C SER A 54 -4.11 2.47 -7.96
N GLY A 55 -5.01 2.86 -8.86
CA GLY A 55 -4.83 2.74 -10.32
C GLY A 55 -5.17 1.35 -10.86
N ALA A 56 -5.57 0.41 -10.01
CA ALA A 56 -5.96 -0.96 -10.35
C ALA A 56 -6.89 -1.06 -11.56
N MET A 57 -7.99 -0.31 -11.47
CA MET A 57 -9.07 -0.33 -12.45
C MET A 57 -8.67 0.34 -13.75
N GLY A 58 -7.74 1.30 -13.70
CA GLY A 58 -7.19 1.95 -14.90
C GLY A 58 -6.44 0.97 -15.81
N TYR A 59 -5.84 -0.09 -15.27
CA TYR A 59 -5.22 -1.15 -16.09
C TYR A 59 -6.22 -1.97 -16.90
N TYR A 60 -7.48 -1.97 -16.49
CA TYR A 60 -8.57 -2.66 -17.17
C TYR A 60 -9.44 -1.70 -17.98
N ASP A 61 -8.97 -0.48 -18.24
CA ASP A 61 -9.71 0.56 -18.94
C ASP A 61 -11.06 0.90 -18.29
N TYR A 62 -11.11 0.88 -16.95
CA TYR A 62 -12.28 1.32 -16.19
C TYR A 62 -12.15 2.77 -15.76
N ASP A 63 -13.22 3.52 -15.98
CA ASP A 63 -13.40 4.89 -15.51
C ASP A 63 -14.46 4.96 -14.41
N ARG A 64 -14.44 6.03 -13.61
CA ARG A 64 -15.39 6.27 -12.53
C ARG A 64 -16.20 7.51 -12.84
N ARG A 65 -17.53 7.36 -12.91
CA ARG A 65 -18.46 8.46 -13.15
C ARG A 65 -19.49 8.56 -12.05
N LEU A 66 -19.95 9.77 -11.79
CA LEU A 66 -20.97 10.02 -10.78
C LEU A 66 -22.34 9.92 -11.47
N ILE A 67 -23.19 9.04 -10.96
CA ILE A 67 -24.55 8.85 -11.45
C ILE A 67 -25.55 9.14 -10.33
N ASP A 68 -26.71 9.66 -10.72
CA ASP A 68 -27.85 9.75 -9.82
C ASP A 68 -28.51 8.38 -9.70
N VAL A 69 -28.63 7.89 -8.48
CA VAL A 69 -29.31 6.65 -8.11
C VAL A 69 -30.43 6.96 -7.13
N VAL A 70 -31.42 6.06 -7.07
CA VAL A 70 -32.56 6.23 -6.17
C VAL A 70 -32.41 5.25 -5.01
N ALA A 71 -32.27 5.79 -3.80
CA ALA A 71 -32.23 5.03 -2.55
C ALA A 71 -33.60 5.07 -1.86
N ASP A 72 -33.81 4.13 -0.93
CA ASP A 72 -34.96 4.14 -0.01
C ASP A 72 -36.31 3.97 -0.77
N GLY A 73 -36.42 2.91 -1.59
CA GLY A 73 -37.67 2.53 -2.27
C GLY A 73 -38.23 3.56 -3.26
N GLY A 74 -37.40 4.48 -3.76
CA GLY A 74 -37.86 5.53 -4.69
C GLY A 74 -37.83 6.95 -4.10
N ALA A 75 -37.68 7.09 -2.77
CA ALA A 75 -37.96 8.35 -2.09
C ALA A 75 -36.78 9.35 -2.11
N LYS A 76 -35.53 8.89 -2.23
CA LYS A 76 -34.35 9.76 -2.15
C LYS A 76 -33.43 9.59 -3.35
N LYS A 77 -33.20 10.67 -4.10
CA LYS A 77 -32.12 10.72 -5.09
C LYS A 77 -30.81 10.92 -4.35
N THR A 78 -29.87 10.00 -4.54
CA THR A 78 -28.51 10.08 -4.01
C THR A 78 -27.52 9.88 -5.14
N GLN A 79 -26.28 10.29 -4.94
CA GLN A 79 -25.23 10.15 -5.94
C GLN A 79 -24.35 8.95 -5.61
N ALA A 80 -24.06 8.14 -6.62
CA ALA A 80 -23.19 6.99 -6.49
C ALA A 80 -22.11 7.00 -7.59
N PHE A 81 -20.95 6.44 -7.27
CA PHE A 81 -19.91 6.20 -8.25
C PHE A 81 -20.21 4.92 -9.02
N LEU A 82 -20.37 5.05 -10.34
CA LEU A 82 -20.40 3.96 -11.31
C LEU A 82 -18.99 3.73 -11.84
N TYR A 83 -18.55 2.48 -11.77
CA TYR A 83 -17.32 2.02 -12.40
C TYR A 83 -17.70 1.30 -13.68
N LEU A 84 -17.20 1.80 -14.82
CA LEU A 84 -17.56 1.29 -16.14
C LEU A 84 -16.33 1.22 -17.04
N HIS A 85 -16.31 0.23 -17.93
CA HIS A 85 -15.29 0.14 -18.97
C HIS A 85 -15.42 1.29 -19.96
N THR A 86 -14.32 1.75 -20.55
CA THR A 86 -14.28 2.87 -21.51
C THR A 86 -15.16 2.67 -22.76
N GLU A 87 -15.38 1.40 -23.14
CA GLU A 87 -16.25 1.01 -24.26
C GLU A 87 -17.75 1.04 -23.89
N THR A 88 -18.08 0.93 -22.60
CA THR A 88 -19.45 0.88 -22.08
C THR A 88 -19.96 2.29 -21.83
N ARG A 89 -21.25 2.56 -22.06
CA ARG A 89 -21.85 3.87 -21.77
C ARG A 89 -22.64 3.83 -20.47
N GLU A 90 -22.64 4.94 -19.72
CA GLU A 90 -23.42 5.07 -18.47
C GLU A 90 -24.92 4.77 -18.65
N ARG A 91 -25.48 5.04 -19.85
CA ARG A 91 -26.90 4.81 -20.15
C ARG A 91 -27.26 3.33 -20.20
N GLU A 92 -26.27 2.46 -20.43
CA GLU A 92 -26.45 1.01 -20.45
C GLU A 92 -26.58 0.42 -19.04
N TYR A 93 -26.21 1.18 -18.01
CA TYR A 93 -26.42 0.78 -16.62
C TYR A 93 -27.87 1.03 -16.19
N THR A 94 -28.63 -0.06 -16.05
CA THR A 94 -30.07 -0.06 -15.74
C THR A 94 -30.39 -0.19 -14.24
N ALA A 95 -29.44 -0.65 -13.42
CA ALA A 95 -29.63 -0.91 -11.98
C ALA A 95 -29.58 0.37 -11.09
N ARG A 96 -30.13 1.49 -11.58
CA ARG A 96 -30.06 2.80 -10.89
C ARG A 96 -31.00 2.94 -9.68
N SER A 97 -31.98 2.05 -9.56
CA SER A 97 -33.00 2.06 -8.50
C SER A 97 -32.94 0.79 -7.64
N GLN A 98 -31.75 0.19 -7.51
CA GLN A 98 -31.58 -1.04 -6.76
C GLN A 98 -31.67 -0.80 -5.25
N GLU A 99 -32.39 -1.69 -4.55
CA GLU A 99 -32.49 -1.66 -3.09
C GLU A 99 -31.28 -2.34 -2.44
N SER A 100 -30.87 -1.81 -1.28
CA SER A 100 -29.82 -2.41 -0.48
C SER A 100 -30.36 -3.62 0.28
N LEU A 101 -29.69 -4.77 0.15
CA LEU A 101 -30.00 -5.92 1.00
C LEU A 101 -29.64 -5.61 2.47
N PRO A 102 -30.43 -6.07 3.46
CA PRO A 102 -30.10 -5.90 4.87
C PRO A 102 -28.77 -6.60 5.20
N PRO A 103 -28.03 -6.14 6.24
CA PRO A 103 -26.84 -6.85 6.69
C PRO A 103 -27.21 -8.28 7.11
N VAL A 104 -26.36 -9.24 6.74
CA VAL A 104 -26.55 -10.66 7.09
C VAL A 104 -26.46 -10.80 8.61
N PRO A 105 -27.44 -11.44 9.28
CA PRO A 105 -27.36 -11.72 10.72
C PRO A 105 -26.14 -12.58 11.05
N ASP A 106 -25.52 -12.35 12.22
CA ASP A 106 -24.29 -13.04 12.63
C ASP A 106 -24.46 -14.57 12.67
N ASP A 107 -25.66 -15.08 13.00
CA ASP A 107 -25.99 -16.51 13.04
C ASP A 107 -26.02 -17.19 11.66
N GLN A 108 -26.10 -16.41 10.57
CA GLN A 108 -26.12 -16.90 9.18
C GLN A 108 -24.89 -16.48 8.39
N ALA A 109 -23.97 -15.76 9.03
CA ALA A 109 -22.78 -15.22 8.41
C ALA A 109 -21.79 -16.34 8.10
N ARG A 110 -21.28 -16.33 6.87
CA ARG A 110 -20.19 -17.22 6.46
C ARG A 110 -18.89 -16.80 7.14
N ASP A 111 -18.09 -17.78 7.56
CA ASP A 111 -16.76 -17.51 8.11
C ASP A 111 -15.87 -16.88 7.03
N LEU A 112 -15.31 -15.71 7.34
CA LEU A 112 -14.39 -14.96 6.47
C LEU A 112 -13.01 -15.66 6.35
N SER A 113 -12.77 -16.68 7.16
CA SER A 113 -11.53 -17.48 7.20
C SER A 113 -11.34 -18.37 5.97
N ASP A 114 -12.42 -18.75 5.28
CA ASP A 114 -12.38 -19.61 4.08
C ASP A 114 -12.02 -18.84 2.80
N CYS A 115 -11.92 -17.52 2.86
CA CYS A 115 -11.59 -16.71 1.71
C CYS A 115 -10.08 -16.73 1.51
N ALA A 116 -9.61 -17.66 0.68
CA ALA A 116 -8.25 -17.66 0.17
C ALA A 116 -7.94 -16.25 -0.37
N ALA A 117 -6.79 -15.68 -0.02
CA ALA A 117 -6.36 -14.42 -0.61
C ALA A 117 -6.39 -14.60 -2.12
N ALA A 118 -7.30 -13.88 -2.80
CA ALA A 118 -7.27 -13.81 -4.25
C ALA A 118 -5.83 -13.50 -4.62
N SER A 119 -5.25 -14.27 -5.57
CA SER A 119 -3.94 -13.92 -6.12
C SER A 119 -4.02 -12.43 -6.42
N PRO A 120 -3.17 -11.60 -5.78
CA PRO A 120 -3.29 -10.17 -5.91
C PRO A 120 -3.31 -9.92 -7.39
N LEU A 121 -4.41 -9.33 -7.85
CA LEU A 121 -4.51 -8.68 -9.13
C LEU A 121 -3.11 -8.13 -9.47
N PRO A 122 -2.49 -8.49 -10.61
CA PRO A 122 -1.10 -8.16 -10.94
C PRO A 122 -1.01 -6.66 -11.21
N LEU A 123 -1.19 -5.92 -10.14
CA LEU A 123 -1.21 -4.50 -10.04
C LEU A 123 0.07 -4.20 -9.30
N LEU A 124 0.85 -3.33 -9.91
CA LEU A 124 2.14 -2.83 -9.48
C LEU A 124 2.40 -2.88 -7.96
N PRO A 125 3.67 -3.03 -7.53
CA PRO A 125 4.05 -3.16 -6.13
C PRO A 125 3.35 -2.10 -5.29
N ARG A 126 2.39 -2.54 -4.46
CA ARG A 126 1.68 -1.68 -3.51
C ARG A 126 2.73 -0.92 -2.71
N PRO A 127 2.74 0.42 -2.66
CA PRO A 127 3.38 1.09 -1.54
C PRO A 127 2.65 0.58 -0.29
N GLN A 128 3.38 -0.08 0.62
CA GLN A 128 2.82 -0.66 1.85
C GLN A 128 2.20 0.45 2.71
N GLY A 129 0.94 0.76 2.43
CA GLY A 129 0.06 1.55 3.26
C GLY A 129 -0.13 0.83 4.59
N ARG A 130 0.39 1.44 5.65
CA ARG A 130 0.22 1.11 7.07
C ARG A 130 -1.00 0.23 7.38
N GLN A 131 -0.75 -1.06 7.62
CA GLN A 131 -1.67 -1.86 8.43
C GLN A 131 -1.72 -1.25 9.85
N ARG A 132 -2.88 -0.72 10.22
CA ARG A 132 -3.21 -0.39 11.61
C ARG A 132 -3.31 -1.70 12.38
N ARG A 133 -2.25 -2.05 13.11
CA ARG A 133 -2.27 -3.15 14.08
C ARG A 133 -3.28 -2.84 15.21
N PRO A 134 -3.93 -3.87 15.78
CA PRO A 134 -4.76 -3.71 16.97
C PRO A 134 -3.93 -3.13 18.12
N LYS A 135 -4.57 -2.21 18.86
CA LYS A 135 -3.98 -1.40 19.91
C LYS A 135 -3.74 -2.27 21.15
N VAL A 136 -2.62 -2.99 21.17
CA VAL A 136 -2.07 -3.54 22.41
C VAL A 136 -1.62 -2.35 23.26
N PRO A 137 -2.04 -2.22 24.54
CA PRO A 137 -1.53 -1.16 25.40
C PRO A 137 -0.06 -1.48 25.66
N ARG A 138 0.83 -0.76 24.98
CA ARG A 138 2.27 -0.82 25.23
C ARG A 138 2.73 0.51 25.81
N THR A 139 3.08 0.42 27.08
CA THR A 139 4.03 1.22 27.83
C THR A 139 5.11 1.83 26.94
N GLY A 140 5.42 3.09 27.21
CA GLY A 140 6.22 3.96 26.35
C GLY A 140 7.60 3.41 26.01
N GLN A 141 7.92 3.39 24.72
CA GLN A 141 9.28 3.53 24.21
C GLN A 141 9.21 3.92 22.73
N GLY A 142 9.51 5.19 22.44
CA GLY A 142 9.45 5.77 21.10
C GLY A 142 10.34 5.02 20.11
N ARG A 143 9.75 4.59 18.99
CA ARG A 143 10.48 4.08 17.82
C ARG A 143 11.33 5.19 17.21
N ARG A 144 12.62 5.27 17.60
CA ARG A 144 13.63 5.95 16.80
C ARG A 144 13.92 5.07 15.59
N ASP A 145 13.32 5.42 14.45
CA ASP A 145 13.71 4.90 13.14
C ASP A 145 15.18 5.28 12.90
N GLY A 146 16.04 4.29 12.64
CA GLY A 146 17.48 4.45 12.43
C GLY A 146 17.84 5.11 11.09
N ALA A 147 17.24 6.25 10.78
CA ALA A 147 17.65 7.03 9.62
C ALA A 147 19.04 7.63 9.87
N LEU A 148 19.98 7.43 8.94
CA LEU A 148 21.24 8.15 8.95
C LEU A 148 21.03 9.46 8.16
N PRO A 149 20.98 10.63 8.81
CA PRO A 149 20.93 11.89 8.10
C PRO A 149 22.27 12.09 7.39
N VAL A 150 22.27 12.08 6.05
CA VAL A 150 23.46 12.42 5.25
C VAL A 150 23.27 13.86 4.76
N PRO A 151 24.19 14.79 5.06
CA PRO A 151 24.07 16.17 4.62
C PRO A 151 23.88 16.29 3.11
N ARG A 152 23.00 17.20 2.68
CA ARG A 152 22.68 17.42 1.26
C ARG A 152 23.92 17.69 0.39
N ALA A 153 24.83 18.52 0.88
CA ALA A 153 26.08 18.84 0.19
C ALA A 153 26.93 17.59 -0.08
N LEU A 154 26.84 16.58 0.80
CA LEU A 154 27.56 15.33 0.67
C LEU A 154 26.86 14.39 -0.33
N VAL A 155 25.53 14.34 -0.33
CA VAL A 155 24.74 13.61 -1.35
C VAL A 155 25.00 14.16 -2.75
N GLU A 156 25.00 15.49 -2.91
CA GLU A 156 25.29 16.18 -4.18
C GLU A 156 26.73 15.93 -4.64
N ARG A 157 27.72 16.01 -3.73
CA ARG A 157 29.13 15.73 -4.04
C ARG A 157 29.36 14.27 -4.47
N LEU A 158 28.57 13.34 -3.97
CA LEU A 158 28.63 11.93 -4.32
C LEU A 158 27.82 11.58 -5.59
N GLY A 159 27.11 12.54 -6.19
CA GLY A 159 26.27 12.30 -7.37
C GLY A 159 25.06 11.40 -7.10
N TRP A 160 24.65 11.29 -5.84
CA TRP A 160 23.55 10.42 -5.43
C TRP A 160 22.21 11.09 -5.72
N THR A 161 21.36 10.43 -6.50
CA THR A 161 20.03 10.94 -6.87
C THR A 161 18.93 10.28 -6.07
N GLU A 162 17.79 10.95 -5.92
CA GLU A 162 16.62 10.36 -5.29
C GLU A 162 16.17 9.10 -6.04
N GLY A 163 15.89 8.03 -5.28
CA GLY A 163 15.53 6.73 -5.86
C GLY A 163 16.73 5.88 -6.26
N MET A 164 17.97 6.40 -6.19
CA MET A 164 19.17 5.61 -6.45
C MET A 164 19.34 4.52 -5.38
N SER A 165 19.54 3.28 -5.85
CA SER A 165 19.89 2.14 -5.01
C SER A 165 21.41 2.06 -4.83
N LEU A 166 21.82 2.04 -3.57
CA LEU A 166 23.21 2.00 -3.13
C LEU A 166 23.47 0.67 -2.40
N ALA A 167 24.67 0.13 -2.56
CA ALA A 167 25.13 -1.02 -1.81
C ALA A 167 25.63 -0.58 -0.43
N LEU A 168 25.10 -1.23 0.61
CA LEU A 168 25.53 -1.07 1.99
C LEU A 168 26.30 -2.32 2.44
N ARG A 169 27.57 -2.13 2.77
CA ARG A 169 28.41 -3.11 3.45
C ARG A 169 28.59 -2.70 4.90
N CYS A 170 28.34 -3.64 5.82
CA CYS A 170 28.54 -3.43 7.24
C CYS A 170 29.53 -4.47 7.75
N GLU A 171 30.64 -4.00 8.30
CA GLU A 171 31.65 -4.78 9.03
C GLU A 171 31.72 -4.25 10.47
N SER A 172 32.28 -5.02 11.39
CA SER A 172 32.36 -4.60 12.80
C SER A 172 33.14 -3.27 12.91
N GLY A 173 32.48 -2.19 13.34
CA GLY A 173 33.08 -0.85 13.48
C GLY A 173 33.16 -0.03 12.18
N GLN A 174 32.75 -0.58 11.03
CA GLN A 174 32.82 0.11 9.75
C GLN A 174 31.58 -0.10 8.88
N MET A 175 31.12 0.96 8.23
CA MET A 175 30.03 0.90 7.26
C MET A 175 30.45 1.60 5.98
N GLN A 176 30.17 0.98 4.83
CA GLN A 176 30.44 1.56 3.52
C GLN A 176 29.16 1.59 2.69
N ILE A 177 28.86 2.74 2.08
CA ILE A 177 27.75 2.93 1.15
C ILE A 177 28.34 3.29 -0.22
N ALA A 178 28.08 2.50 -1.24
CA ALA A 178 28.64 2.69 -2.58
C ALA A 178 27.54 2.76 -3.66
N PRO A 179 27.72 3.56 -4.72
CA PRO A 179 26.78 3.68 -5.84
C PRO A 179 26.90 2.51 -6.81
N ARG A 180 26.72 1.29 -6.30
CA ARG A 180 26.76 0.05 -7.10
C ARG A 180 25.67 -0.93 -6.67
N PRO A 181 25.33 -1.92 -7.51
CA PRO A 181 24.44 -3.00 -7.11
C PRO A 181 25.00 -3.76 -5.89
N PRO A 182 24.15 -4.17 -4.94
CA PRO A 182 24.59 -4.96 -3.80
C PRO A 182 25.05 -6.35 -4.27
N ILE A 183 26.23 -6.78 -3.82
CA ILE A 183 26.69 -8.16 -4.00
C ILE A 183 26.18 -9.06 -2.87
N LEU A 184 26.34 -10.38 -3.01
CA LEU A 184 25.90 -11.35 -2.00
C LEU A 184 26.46 -11.00 -0.61
N GLY A 185 25.57 -10.73 0.36
CA GLY A 185 25.93 -10.33 1.73
C GLY A 185 25.81 -8.83 2.02
N GLU A 186 25.70 -7.99 0.99
CA GLU A 186 25.42 -6.56 1.14
C GLU A 186 23.92 -6.28 1.24
N SER A 187 23.56 -5.08 1.67
CA SER A 187 22.17 -4.64 1.78
C SER A 187 21.90 -3.50 0.81
N GLU A 188 20.73 -3.50 0.18
CA GLU A 188 20.30 -2.37 -0.63
C GLU A 188 19.86 -1.23 0.28
N VAL A 189 20.30 -0.01 -0.01
CA VAL A 189 19.86 1.22 0.63
C VAL A 189 19.43 2.21 -0.43
N ARG A 190 18.35 2.96 -0.17
CA ARG A 190 17.85 3.97 -1.11
C ARG A 190 18.03 5.38 -0.58
N VAL A 191 18.37 6.27 -1.49
CA VAL A 191 18.37 7.72 -1.24
C VAL A 191 16.93 8.22 -1.23
N TRP A 192 16.52 8.86 -0.13
CA TRP A 192 15.14 9.32 0.06
C TRP A 192 15.07 10.83 0.19
N GLY A 193 14.21 11.47 -0.61
CA GLY A 193 13.97 12.92 -0.60
C GLY A 193 15.22 13.77 -0.79
N GLY A 194 16.24 13.25 -1.50
CA GLY A 194 17.52 13.91 -1.80
C GLY A 194 18.36 14.34 -0.59
N ARG A 195 18.00 13.93 0.64
CA ARG A 195 18.58 14.48 1.89
C ARG A 195 18.83 13.45 2.98
N ARG A 196 18.38 12.20 2.79
CA ARG A 196 18.44 11.17 3.83
C ARG A 196 18.75 9.82 3.22
N VAL A 197 19.60 9.06 3.91
CA VAL A 197 19.90 7.68 3.56
C VAL A 197 19.32 6.80 4.67
N ARG A 198 18.31 5.99 4.33
CA ARG A 198 17.64 5.17 5.33
C ARG A 198 18.36 3.84 5.48
N VAL A 199 19.12 3.70 6.56
CA VAL A 199 19.78 2.45 6.91
C VAL A 199 18.91 1.69 7.91
N CYS A 200 18.79 0.37 7.74
CA CYS A 200 18.04 -0.43 8.71
C CYS A 200 18.72 -0.38 10.09
N LYS A 201 17.96 -0.20 11.17
CA LYS A 201 18.49 -0.13 12.55
C LYS A 201 19.37 -1.35 12.91
N ASN A 202 18.98 -2.55 12.46
CA ASN A 202 19.76 -3.78 12.68
C ASN A 202 21.14 -3.71 12.01
N LYS A 203 21.29 -2.96 10.91
CA LYS A 203 22.56 -2.79 10.19
C LYS A 203 23.44 -1.72 10.85
N LEU A 204 22.85 -0.65 11.37
CA LEU A 204 23.55 0.31 12.24
C LEU A 204 24.08 -0.37 13.52
N GLN A 205 23.24 -1.21 14.15
CA GLN A 205 23.63 -1.99 15.33
C GLN A 205 24.72 -3.02 15.03
N ARG A 206 24.62 -3.74 13.89
CA ARG A 206 25.67 -4.67 13.44
C ARG A 206 26.99 -3.97 13.11
N GLY A 207 26.94 -2.75 12.58
CA GLY A 207 28.13 -1.94 12.34
C GLY A 207 28.75 -1.33 13.60
N GLY A 208 28.13 -1.50 14.78
CA GLY A 208 28.61 -0.89 16.02
C GLY A 208 28.52 0.65 16.04
N LEU A 209 27.77 1.25 15.11
CA LEU A 209 27.67 2.70 14.98
C LEU A 209 26.65 3.24 16.01
N THR A 210 27.11 3.55 17.21
CA THR A 210 26.38 4.41 18.13
C THR A 210 26.50 5.86 17.64
N ALA A 211 25.42 6.64 17.79
CA ALA A 211 25.25 7.95 17.14
C ALA A 211 26.31 9.00 17.48
N ASP A 212 27.15 8.73 18.49
CA ASP A 212 27.96 9.74 19.15
C ASP A 212 29.44 9.72 18.73
N ASN A 213 29.93 8.68 18.01
CA ASN A 213 31.36 8.50 17.72
C ASN A 213 31.69 7.99 16.30
N VAL A 214 31.19 8.66 15.26
CA VAL A 214 31.41 8.23 13.87
C VAL A 214 32.20 9.27 13.06
N THR A 215 33.30 8.83 12.43
CA THR A 215 34.01 9.59 11.39
C THR A 215 33.45 9.25 10.02
N VAL A 216 33.22 10.29 9.20
CA VAL A 216 32.68 10.18 7.85
C VAL A 216 33.80 10.47 6.86
N GLU A 217 34.19 9.48 6.08
CA GLU A 217 35.16 9.57 5.00
C GLU A 217 34.44 9.44 3.65
N VAL A 218 34.68 10.38 2.74
CA VAL A 218 34.27 10.24 1.34
C VAL A 218 35.46 9.73 0.55
N THR A 219 35.29 8.58 -0.09
CA THR A 219 36.34 7.96 -0.91
C THR A 219 36.26 8.46 -2.36
N THR A 220 37.36 8.34 -3.09
CA THR A 220 37.50 8.83 -4.48
C THR A 220 36.61 8.11 -5.48
N ASP A 221 36.11 6.93 -5.14
CA ASP A 221 35.15 6.13 -5.90
C ASP A 221 33.68 6.58 -5.71
N GLY A 222 33.44 7.68 -4.99
CA GLY A 222 32.09 8.16 -4.71
C GLY A 222 31.35 7.33 -3.65
N SER A 223 32.09 6.55 -2.84
CA SER A 223 31.53 5.84 -1.70
C SER A 223 31.63 6.66 -0.39
N LEU A 224 30.72 6.38 0.54
CA LEU A 224 30.70 6.95 1.87
C LEU A 224 31.13 5.88 2.87
N ARG A 225 32.22 6.11 3.59
CA ARG A 225 32.71 5.23 4.64
C ARG A 225 32.49 5.88 6.01
N LEU A 226 31.85 5.16 6.90
CA LEU A 226 31.65 5.52 8.30
C LEU A 226 32.51 4.58 9.14
N LYS A 227 33.35 5.15 10.01
CA LYS A 227 34.13 4.38 10.98
C LYS A 227 33.76 4.83 12.37
N THR A 228 33.69 3.92 13.32
CA THR A 228 33.71 4.30 14.73
C THR A 228 35.07 4.94 15.03
N LYS A 229 35.09 6.10 15.72
CA LYS A 229 36.35 6.59 16.30
C LYS A 229 36.78 5.55 17.35
N GLU A 230 37.89 4.86 17.11
CA GLU A 230 38.55 4.10 18.16
C GLU A 230 38.92 5.07 19.28
N GLY A 231 38.48 4.74 20.49
CA GLY A 231 38.97 5.36 21.72
C GLY A 231 40.20 4.63 22.19
#